data_AF-A0A2U8VXI1-F1
#
_entry.id   AF-A0A2U8VXI1-F1
#
_cell.length_a   1.000
_cell.length_b   1.000
_cell.length_c   1.000
_cell.angle_alpha   90.00
_cell.angle_beta   90.00
_cell.angle_gamma   90.00
#
_symmetry.space_group_name_H-M   'P 1'
#
loop_
_entity.id
_entity.type
_entity.pdbx_description
1 polymer ?
#
loop_
_entity_poly.entity_id
_entity_poly.type
_entity_poly.pdbx_seq_one_letter_code
_entity_poly.pdbx_strand_id
1 'polypeptide(L)' 'MMTKDQLAAELKRIATAQISDITRAVKEGQKSIALNEVRDMAHRLNLLADAFHPRPVQAHLQTQSQPQSGEPAETPQAA' A
#
# COMPACT_ATOMS: atom_id res chain seq x y z
N MET A 1 -17.92 -14.04 -5.53
CA MET A 1 -17.51 -14.15 -4.12
C MET A 1 -16.60 -15.36 -4.01
N MET A 2 -15.40 -15.21 -3.45
CA MET A 2 -14.46 -16.34 -3.27
C MET A 2 -15.06 -17.35 -2.27
N THR A 3 -14.87 -18.65 -2.50
CA THR A 3 -15.32 -19.68 -1.54
C THR A 3 -14.38 -19.76 -0.33
N LYS A 4 -14.84 -20.40 0.76
CA LYS A 4 -13.99 -20.66 1.94
C LYS A 4 -12.74 -21.48 1.58
N ASP A 5 -12.87 -22.43 0.65
CA ASP A 5 -11.75 -23.27 0.20
C ASP A 5 -10.74 -22.46 -0.62
N GLN A 6 -11.22 -21.55 -1.46
CA GLN A 6 -10.36 -20.63 -2.21
C GLN A 6 -9.63 -19.67 -1.26
N LEU A 7 -10.29 -19.15 -0.21
CA LEU A 7 -9.65 -18.36 0.84
C LEU A 7 -8.52 -19.16 1.52
N ALA A 8 -8.83 -20.39 1.94
CA ALA A 8 -7.87 -21.23 2.65
C ALA A 8 -6.66 -21.58 1.76
N ALA A 9 -6.89 -21.90 0.49
CA ALA A 9 -5.84 -22.15 -0.48
C ALA A 9 -4.94 -20.92 -0.67
N GLU A 10 -5.54 -19.74 -0.76
CA GLU A 10 -4.81 -18.50 -0.99
C GLU A 10 -4.00 -18.06 0.24
N LEU A 11 -4.57 -18.18 1.44
CA LEU A 11 -3.84 -17.95 2.70
C LEU A 11 -2.64 -18.89 2.82
N LYS A 12 -2.83 -20.17 2.51
CA LYS A 12 -1.74 -21.17 2.54
C LYS A 12 -0.65 -20.80 1.54
N ARG A 13 -1.01 -20.40 0.32
CA ARG A 13 -0.08 -19.99 -0.73
C ARG A 13 0.77 -18.79 -0.30
N ILE A 14 0.15 -17.74 0.23
CA ILE A 14 0.84 -16.53 0.71
C ILE A 14 1.79 -16.88 1.86
N ALA A 15 1.30 -17.64 2.85
CA ALA A 15 2.10 -18.00 4.02
C ALA A 15 3.31 -18.86 3.64
N THR A 16 3.12 -19.90 2.81
CA THR A 16 4.21 -20.82 2.43
C THR A 16 5.31 -20.11 1.65
N ALA A 17 4.98 -19.26 0.68
CA ALA A 17 5.97 -18.51 -0.08
C ALA A 17 6.78 -17.57 0.84
N GLN A 18 6.09 -16.70 1.58
CA GLN A 18 6.76 -15.69 2.40
C GLN A 18 7.53 -16.30 3.58
N ILE A 19 7.04 -17.37 4.22
CA ILE A 19 7.77 -18.06 5.30
C ILE A 19 9.09 -18.64 4.76
N SER A 20 9.10 -19.18 3.54
CA SER A 20 10.32 -19.70 2.92
C SER A 20 11.37 -18.60 2.72
N ASP A 21 10.95 -17.47 2.15
CA ASP A 21 11.84 -16.33 1.88
C ASP A 21 12.35 -15.67 3.18
N ILE A 22 11.48 -15.48 4.18
CA ILE A 22 11.88 -14.99 5.52
C ILE A 22 12.90 -15.95 6.14
N THR A 23 12.62 -17.26 6.12
CA THR A 23 13.50 -18.25 6.73
C THR A 23 14.88 -18.25 6.07
N ARG A 24 14.93 -18.15 4.74
CA ARG A 24 16.19 -18.03 3.99
C ARG A 24 16.94 -16.76 4.38
N ALA A 25 16.27 -15.60 4.32
CA ALA A 25 16.87 -14.31 4.64
C ALA A 25 17.42 -14.27 6.08
N VAL A 26 16.71 -14.85 7.04
CA VAL A 26 17.18 -14.97 8.43
C VAL A 26 18.42 -15.86 8.53
N LYS A 27 18.43 -17.03 7.86
CA LYS A 27 19.59 -17.93 7.84
C LYS A 27 20.82 -17.27 7.21
N GLU A 28 20.63 -16.44 6.20
CA GLU A 28 21.69 -15.70 5.50
C GLU A 28 22.09 -14.40 6.23
N GLY A 29 21.47 -14.08 7.37
CA GLY A 29 21.77 -12.86 8.14
C GLY A 29 21.25 -11.56 7.52
N GLN A 30 20.41 -11.65 6.48
CA GLN A 30 19.86 -10.52 5.74
C GLN A 30 18.64 -9.90 6.45
N LYS A 31 18.90 -9.20 7.55
CA LYS A 31 17.84 -8.65 8.44
C LYS A 31 16.85 -7.73 7.72
N SER A 32 17.32 -6.86 6.82
CA SER A 32 16.46 -5.93 6.07
C SER A 32 15.54 -6.67 5.11
N ILE A 33 16.04 -7.72 4.45
CA ILE A 33 15.27 -8.55 3.52
C ILE A 33 14.20 -9.32 4.31
N ALA A 34 14.57 -9.97 5.41
CA ALA A 34 13.60 -10.68 6.26
C ALA A 34 12.46 -9.75 6.75
N LEU A 35 12.79 -8.52 7.16
CA LEU A 35 11.78 -7.53 7.58
C LEU A 35 10.89 -7.08 6.42
N ASN A 36 11.44 -6.92 5.22
CA ASN A 36 10.65 -6.57 4.04
C ASN A 36 9.71 -7.71 3.66
N GLU A 37 10.15 -8.98 3.72
CA GLU A 37 9.28 -10.12 3.43
C GLU A 37 8.09 -10.23 4.41
N VAL A 38 8.29 -9.86 5.69
CA VAL A 38 7.20 -9.77 6.68
C VAL A 38 6.21 -8.66 6.32
N ARG A 39 6.71 -7.49 5.91
CA ARG A 39 5.84 -6.38 5.46
C ARG A 39 5.04 -6.75 4.22
N ASP A 40 5.68 -7.44 3.27
CA ASP A 40 5.03 -7.89 2.04
C ASP A 40 3.97 -8.96 2.33
N MET A 41 4.23 -9.86 3.30
CA MET A 41 3.21 -10.80 3.77
C MET A 41 2.00 -10.07 4.35
N ALA A 42 2.21 -9.08 5.23
CA ALA A 42 1.13 -8.29 5.81
C ALA A 42 0.32 -7.53 4.74
N HIS A 43 0.98 -6.94 3.75
CA HIS A 43 0.32 -6.24 2.65
C HIS A 43 -0.56 -7.20 1.83
N ARG A 44 -0.05 -8.38 1.47
CA ARG A 44 -0.83 -9.39 0.72
C ARG A 44 -2.04 -9.89 1.50
N LEU A 45 -1.91 -10.08 2.81
CA LEU A 45 -3.03 -10.48 3.67
C LEU A 45 -4.11 -9.39 3.75
N ASN A 46 -3.71 -8.11 3.82
CA ASN A 46 -4.68 -7.00 3.78
C ASN A 46 -5.42 -6.92 2.44
N LEU A 47 -4.72 -7.04 1.31
CA LEU A 47 -5.34 -7.09 -0.01
C LEU A 47 -6.34 -8.25 -0.13
N LEU A 48 -5.98 -9.42 0.41
CA LEU A 48 -6.89 -10.55 0.45
C LEU A 48 -8.11 -10.20 1.30
N ALA A 49 -7.93 -9.65 2.50
CA ALA A 49 -9.03 -9.26 3.39
C ALA A 49 -10.00 -8.22 2.75
N ASP A 50 -9.46 -7.22 2.05
CA ASP A 50 -10.25 -6.21 1.35
C ASP A 50 -11.06 -6.80 0.20
N ALA A 51 -10.58 -7.88 -0.45
CA ALA A 51 -11.35 -8.61 -1.45
C ALA A 51 -12.55 -9.38 -0.84
N PHE A 52 -12.52 -9.72 0.46
CA PHE A 52 -13.65 -10.34 1.18
C PHE A 52 -14.61 -9.33 1.78
N HIS A 53 -14.08 -8.20 2.25
CA HIS A 53 -14.85 -7.10 2.81
C HIS A 53 -14.50 -5.82 2.06
N PRO A 54 -15.06 -5.59 0.86
CA PRO A 54 -14.82 -4.36 0.14
C PRO A 54 -15.33 -3.20 1.00
N ARG A 55 -14.40 -2.54 1.70
CA ARG A 55 -14.70 -1.30 2.39
C ARG A 55 -15.04 -0.28 1.30
N PRO A 56 -16.15 0.47 1.42
CA PRO A 56 -16.36 1.61 0.54
C PRO A 56 -15.17 2.53 0.75
N VAL A 57 -14.37 2.70 -0.29
CA VAL A 57 -13.28 3.67 -0.31
C VAL A 57 -13.95 5.03 -0.13
N GLN A 58 -13.96 5.55 1.10
CA GLN A 58 -14.21 6.97 1.30
C GLN A 58 -13.01 7.64 0.67
N ALA A 59 -13.19 8.03 -0.59
CA ALA A 59 -12.29 8.90 -1.31
C ALA A 59 -12.19 10.17 -0.45
N HIS A 60 -11.14 10.25 0.36
CA HIS A 60 -10.68 11.51 0.91
C HIS A 60 -10.29 12.35 -0.29
N LEU A 61 -11.25 13.14 -0.76
CA LEU A 61 -11.01 14.31 -1.60
C LEU A 61 -10.04 15.19 -0.82
N GLN A 62 -8.75 14.99 -1.05
CA GLN A 62 -7.75 16.02 -0.83
C GLN A 62 -8.01 17.10 -1.88
N THR A 63 -8.95 17.99 -1.59
CA THR A 63 -8.92 19.35 -2.14
C THR A 63 -7.77 20.06 -1.43
N GLN A 64 -6.54 19.72 -1.80
CA GLN A 64 -5.40 20.62 -1.64
C GLN A 64 -5.39 21.53 -2.87
N SER A 65 -6.25 22.55 -2.84
CA SER A 65 -6.07 23.74 -3.67
C SER A 65 -5.50 24.81 -2.74
N GLN A 66 -4.20 25.08 -2.95
CA GLN A 66 -3.36 26.01 -2.19
C GLN A 66 -3.94 27.42 -2.03
N PRO A 67 -3.51 28.16 -0.99
CA PRO A 67 -3.94 29.52 -0.73
C PRO A 67 -3.24 30.55 -1.65
N GLN A 68 -4.05 31.52 -2.09
CA GLN A 68 -3.73 32.94 -2.32
C GLN A 68 -2.25 33.36 -2.36
N SER A 69 -1.79 33.78 -3.55
CA SER A 69 -0.76 34.81 -3.67
C SER A 69 -1.34 35.98 -4.47
N GLY A 70 -1.66 37.05 -3.74
CA GLY A 70 -1.89 38.36 -4.34
C GLY A 70 -0.54 39.01 -4.64
N GLU A 71 -0.43 39.63 -5.81
CA GLU A 71 0.48 40.76 -6.02
C GLU A 71 -0.20 41.77 -6.97
N PRO A 72 -0.15 43.07 -6.67
CA PRO A 72 -0.85 44.10 -7.44
C PRO A 72 0.05 44.85 -8.45
N ALA A 73 -0.63 45.41 -9.45
CA ALA A 73 -0.28 46.60 -10.23
C ALA A 73 0.93 46.54 -11.18
N GLU A 74 0.64 46.25 -12.45
CA GLU A 74 1.47 46.71 -13.57
C GLU A 74 1.01 48.10 -14.04
N THR A 75 1.91 49.08 -13.97
CA THR A 75 2.12 50.12 -15.00
C THR A 75 3.48 50.76 -14.75
N PRO A 76 4.26 51.06 -15.81
CA PRO A 76 3.98 52.27 -16.58
C PRO A 76 4.06 52.08 -18.10
N GLN A 77 3.09 52.70 -18.78
CA GLN A 77 3.05 52.86 -20.22
C GLN A 77 3.90 54.08 -20.62
N ALA A 78 4.82 53.88 -21.54
CA ALA A 78 5.61 54.92 -22.19
C ALA A 78 4.85 55.52 -23.38
N ALA A 79 4.71 56.85 -23.41
CA ALA A 79 4.72 57.73 -24.60
C ALA A 79 4.62 59.19 -24.15
#